data_AF-A0A9P6JH48-F1
#
_entry.id   AF-A0A9P6JH48-F1
#
_cell.length_a   1.000
_cell.length_b   1.000
_cell.length_c   1.000
_cell.angle_alpha   90.00
_cell.angle_beta   90.00
_cell.angle_gamma   90.00
#
_symmetry.space_group_name_H-M   'P 1'
#
loop_
_entity.id
_entity.type
_entity.pdbx_description
1 polymer ?
#
loop_
_entity_poly.entity_id
_entity_poly.type
_entity_poly.pdbx_seq_one_letter_code
_entity_poly.pdbx_strand_id
1 'polypeptide(L)'
;MEESLYIVKDAPGKGRGMFATRDIKRGTCIISESPLVYFYNTGPADTIQAVNDMSKKNKKYFLALRNSHPELPQDIGIIKTNALPLGCESLDCAVFRVISRINHSCALNVKHSWNAKLKKETIFATEDIPAGSEIVTDYLSLLMTREERLKRLAASFGFTCQCKYCASESSEEYDAAVNRIKECSDLIASSCAASNPRRSIGYVREVLGLIDKIDGWGKSTFYHDGFQISAMYSNYTLAKEWADLLLESYRIEEGEVGEKYERYLMYSQNPRSHERAGWGGYIDLTGA
;
A
#
# COMPACT_ATOMS: atom_id res chain seq x y z
N MET A 1 -22.22 23.86 -2.83
CA MET A 1 -20.85 23.30 -2.77
C MET A 1 -20.97 22.01 -2.01
N GLU A 2 -20.60 20.88 -2.60
CA GLU A 2 -20.66 19.60 -1.88
C GLU A 2 -19.69 19.65 -0.69
N GLU A 3 -20.15 19.25 0.49
CA GLU A 3 -19.30 19.24 1.68
C GLU A 3 -18.16 18.24 1.50
N SER A 4 -16.93 18.69 1.81
CA SER A 4 -15.72 17.85 1.77
C SER A 4 -15.93 16.58 2.57
N LEU A 5 -15.52 15.41 2.05
CA LEU A 5 -15.59 14.11 2.74
C LEU A 5 -14.72 14.03 4.01
N TYR A 6 -13.78 14.97 4.15
CA TYR A 6 -12.83 14.98 5.24
C TYR A 6 -12.55 16.39 5.76
N ILE A 7 -12.05 16.44 6.99
CA ILE A 7 -11.48 17.62 7.63
C ILE A 7 -10.14 17.28 8.27
N VAL A 8 -9.17 18.20 8.20
CA VAL A 8 -7.90 18.08 8.93
C VAL A 8 -7.97 18.90 10.21
N LYS A 9 -7.91 18.24 11.36
CA LYS A 9 -7.96 18.87 12.69
C LYS A 9 -6.88 18.27 13.60
N ASP A 10 -6.78 18.78 14.82
CA ASP A 10 -5.85 18.23 15.81
C ASP A 10 -6.24 16.81 16.19
N ALA A 11 -5.24 15.94 16.25
CA ALA A 11 -5.32 14.56 16.67
C ALA A 11 -4.46 14.41 17.94
N PRO A 12 -5.07 14.31 19.13
CA PRO A 12 -4.34 14.24 20.40
C PRO A 12 -3.24 13.16 20.38
N GLY A 13 -2.02 13.53 20.73
CA GLY A 13 -0.85 12.64 20.73
C GLY A 13 -0.25 12.33 19.34
N LYS A 14 -0.92 12.68 18.24
CA LYS A 14 -0.48 12.41 16.86
C LYS A 14 -0.17 13.69 16.06
N GLY A 15 -0.55 14.86 16.57
CA GLY A 15 -0.37 16.14 15.91
C GLY A 15 -1.63 16.54 15.16
N ARG A 16 -1.62 16.50 13.83
CA ARG A 16 -2.83 16.71 13.01
C ARG A 16 -3.24 15.38 12.38
N GLY A 17 -4.54 15.20 12.19
CA GLY A 17 -5.11 14.01 11.56
C GLY A 17 -6.22 14.39 10.58
N MET A 18 -6.55 13.46 9.70
CA MET A 18 -7.66 13.55 8.75
C MET A 18 -8.85 12.77 9.32
N PHE A 19 -10.05 13.35 9.28
CA PHE A 19 -11.26 12.76 9.85
C PHE A 19 -12.42 12.85 8.87
N ALA A 20 -13.26 11.82 8.84
CA ALA A 20 -14.47 11.79 8.02
C ALA A 20 -15.50 12.82 8.53
N THR A 21 -16.10 13.59 7.62
CA THR A 21 -17.16 14.56 7.95
C THR A 21 -18.57 13.97 7.85
N ARG A 22 -18.70 12.87 7.10
CA ARG A 22 -19.90 12.08 6.89
C ARG A 22 -19.51 10.61 6.71
N ASP A 23 -20.49 9.72 6.65
CA ASP A 23 -20.22 8.31 6.34
C ASP A 23 -19.62 8.19 4.94
N ILE A 24 -18.51 7.45 4.83
CA ILE A 24 -17.80 7.18 3.58
C ILE A 24 -17.96 5.70 3.28
N LYS A 25 -18.41 5.36 2.07
CA LYS A 25 -18.55 3.97 1.65
C LYS A 25 -17.23 3.38 1.16
N ARG A 26 -17.04 2.08 1.40
CA ARG A 26 -15.95 1.29 0.82
C ARG A 26 -15.82 1.53 -0.68
N GLY A 27 -14.60 1.71 -1.17
CA GLY A 27 -14.28 2.02 -2.56
C GLY A 27 -14.44 3.49 -2.94
N THR A 28 -14.82 4.38 -2.01
CA THR A 28 -14.90 5.83 -2.29
C THR A 28 -13.49 6.43 -2.39
N CYS A 29 -13.23 7.19 -3.46
CA CYS A 29 -12.06 8.07 -3.54
C CYS A 29 -12.27 9.30 -2.64
N ILE A 30 -11.54 9.36 -1.53
CA ILE A 30 -11.69 10.43 -0.52
C ILE A 30 -10.97 11.70 -0.96
N ILE A 31 -9.77 11.56 -1.54
CA ILE A 31 -8.95 12.67 -2.01
C ILE A 31 -8.07 12.23 -3.19
N SER A 32 -7.90 13.13 -4.15
CA SER A 32 -6.92 13.03 -5.24
C SER A 32 -6.08 14.31 -5.26
N GLU A 33 -4.85 14.23 -4.77
CA GLU A 33 -3.98 15.38 -4.52
C GLU A 33 -2.72 15.35 -5.40
N SER A 34 -2.41 16.48 -6.04
CA SER A 34 -1.14 16.66 -6.74
C SER A 34 0.01 16.84 -5.74
N PRO A 35 1.22 16.35 -6.04
CA PRO A 35 2.40 16.56 -5.21
C PRO A 35 2.57 18.03 -4.80
N LEU A 36 2.87 18.26 -3.52
CA LEU A 36 3.35 19.56 -3.05
C LEU A 36 4.77 19.82 -3.56
N VAL A 37 5.57 18.75 -3.59
CA VAL A 37 6.91 18.67 -4.17
C VAL A 37 7.19 17.24 -4.63
N TYR A 38 7.91 17.14 -5.74
CA TYR A 38 8.31 15.89 -6.38
C TYR A 38 9.82 15.73 -6.26
N PHE A 39 10.27 14.50 -6.05
CA PHE A 39 11.68 14.13 -5.96
C PHE A 39 11.96 13.02 -6.96
N TYR A 40 12.73 13.35 -8.01
CA TYR A 40 13.30 12.34 -8.87
C TYR A 40 14.40 11.61 -8.12
N ASN A 41 14.62 10.34 -8.43
CA ASN A 41 15.74 9.55 -7.89
C ASN A 41 17.11 10.05 -8.41
N THR A 42 17.46 11.29 -8.10
CA THR A 42 18.67 11.97 -8.56
C THR A 42 19.59 12.38 -7.40
N GLY A 43 19.14 12.18 -6.16
CA GLY A 43 19.95 12.29 -4.94
C GLY A 43 19.58 13.46 -4.03
N PRO A 44 20.31 13.64 -2.91
CA PRO A 44 19.96 14.62 -1.87
C PRO A 44 20.00 16.09 -2.34
N ALA A 45 20.88 16.43 -3.29
CA ALA A 45 21.05 17.80 -3.76
C ALA A 45 19.79 18.31 -4.51
N ASP A 46 19.25 17.51 -5.42
CA ASP A 46 18.05 17.88 -6.19
C ASP A 46 16.80 17.92 -5.32
N THR A 47 16.77 17.10 -4.27
CA THR A 47 15.72 17.11 -3.26
C THR A 47 15.65 18.46 -2.56
N ILE A 48 16.79 19.01 -2.13
CA ILE A 48 16.87 20.33 -1.47
C ILE A 48 16.50 21.44 -2.46
N GLN A 49 16.97 21.35 -3.70
CA GLN A 49 16.65 22.35 -4.73
C GLN A 49 15.15 22.42 -4.99
N ALA A 50 14.47 21.27 -5.11
CA ALA A 50 13.02 21.21 -5.28
C ALA A 50 12.24 21.88 -4.12
N VAL A 51 12.74 21.77 -2.88
CA VAL A 51 12.17 22.48 -1.72
C VAL A 51 12.43 23.98 -1.78
N ASN A 52 13.59 24.40 -2.30
CA ASN A 52 13.94 25.81 -2.45
C ASN A 52 13.15 26.50 -3.56
N ASP A 53 12.83 25.79 -4.63
CA ASP A 53 12.07 26.30 -5.78
C ASP A 53 10.56 26.40 -5.51
N MET A 54 10.08 25.88 -4.38
CA MET A 54 8.68 26.02 -3.98
C MET A 54 8.25 27.49 -3.86
N SER A 55 7.02 27.79 -4.28
CA SER A 55 6.38 29.06 -3.95
C SER A 55 6.34 29.28 -2.43
N LYS A 56 6.38 30.55 -1.99
CA LYS A 56 6.27 30.90 -0.56
C LYS A 56 5.07 30.25 0.13
N LYS A 57 3.95 30.13 -0.58
CA LYS A 57 2.73 29.46 -0.09
C LYS A 57 2.95 27.96 0.13
N ASN A 58 3.53 27.27 -0.86
CA ASN A 58 3.80 25.84 -0.75
C ASN A 58 4.85 25.53 0.31
N LYS A 59 5.91 26.35 0.40
CA LYS A 59 6.94 26.23 1.43
C LYS A 59 6.34 26.36 2.84
N LYS A 60 5.37 27.26 3.05
CA LYS A 60 4.62 27.35 4.32
C LYS A 60 3.87 26.06 4.65
N TYR A 61 3.23 25.43 3.68
CA TYR A 61 2.54 24.15 3.90
C TYR A 61 3.52 23.02 4.21
N PHE A 62 4.62 22.95 3.45
CA PHE A 62 5.68 21.96 3.62
C PHE A 62 6.31 22.05 5.01
N LEU A 63 6.74 23.25 5.43
CA LEU A 63 7.34 23.48 6.74
C LEU A 63 6.40 23.24 7.92
N ALA A 64 5.08 23.18 7.68
CA ALA A 64 4.08 22.84 8.69
C ALA A 64 3.86 21.33 8.85
N LEU A 65 4.44 20.48 7.99
CA LEU A 65 4.36 19.02 8.10
C LEU A 65 5.20 18.51 9.28
N ARG A 66 4.94 17.26 9.67
CA ARG A 66 5.64 16.65 10.81
C ARG A 66 7.11 16.44 10.46
N ASN A 67 8.01 16.79 11.36
CA ASN A 67 9.40 16.34 11.30
C ASN A 67 9.63 15.35 12.46
N SER A 68 9.82 14.07 12.14
CA SER A 68 10.20 13.03 13.12
C SER A 68 11.71 12.83 13.24
N HIS A 69 12.50 13.58 12.48
CA HIS A 69 13.96 13.54 12.43
C HIS A 69 14.58 14.91 12.72
N PRO A 70 14.45 15.45 13.95
CA PRO A 70 15.00 16.76 14.31
C PRO A 70 16.54 16.78 14.33
N GLU A 71 17.19 15.62 14.32
CA GLU A 71 18.65 15.47 14.20
C GLU A 71 19.18 15.81 12.80
N LEU A 72 18.30 15.87 11.80
CA LEU A 72 18.63 16.22 10.41
C LEU A 72 18.25 17.68 10.11
N PRO A 73 18.80 18.29 9.03
CA PRO A 73 18.26 19.53 8.49
C PRO A 73 16.74 19.46 8.34
N GLN A 74 16.04 20.55 8.68
CA GLN A 74 14.59 20.55 8.85
C GLN A 74 13.83 20.02 7.62
N ASP A 75 14.24 20.45 6.43
CA ASP A 75 13.69 20.01 5.15
C ASP A 75 13.90 18.52 4.90
N ILE A 76 15.12 18.02 5.12
CA ILE A 76 15.45 16.59 5.00
C ILE A 76 14.65 15.76 6.00
N GLY A 77 14.51 16.21 7.24
CA GLY A 77 13.72 15.52 8.25
C GLY A 77 12.25 15.44 7.88
N ILE A 78 11.66 16.55 7.40
CA ILE A 78 10.28 16.57 6.89
C ILE A 78 10.12 15.62 5.69
N ILE A 79 11.05 15.63 4.74
CA ILE A 79 10.99 14.74 3.57
C ILE A 79 11.04 13.28 4.02
N LYS A 80 12.00 12.92 4.86
CA LYS A 80 12.16 11.56 5.38
C LYS A 80 10.92 11.08 6.15
N THR A 81 10.20 11.98 6.82
CA THR A 81 8.96 11.65 7.53
C THR A 81 7.73 11.54 6.62
N ASN A 82 7.62 12.32 5.54
CA ASN A 82 6.35 12.50 4.82
C ASN A 82 6.38 12.08 3.34
N ALA A 83 7.55 11.77 2.78
CA ALA A 83 7.68 11.39 1.39
C ALA A 83 7.05 10.00 1.15
N LEU A 84 6.20 9.92 0.13
CA LEU A 84 5.53 8.71 -0.31
C LEU A 84 6.11 8.27 -1.66
N PRO A 85 6.35 6.96 -1.88
CA PRO A 85 6.79 6.44 -3.16
C PRO A 85 5.69 6.59 -4.21
N LEU A 86 6.07 6.92 -5.45
CA LEU A 86 5.13 7.15 -6.55
C LEU A 86 4.91 5.89 -7.40
N GLY A 87 4.40 4.85 -6.74
CA GLY A 87 4.19 3.52 -7.33
C GLY A 87 5.23 2.49 -6.89
N CYS A 88 4.95 1.20 -7.14
CA CYS A 88 5.73 0.08 -6.59
C CYS A 88 7.11 -0.13 -7.24
N GLU A 89 7.33 0.37 -8.45
CA GLU A 89 8.58 0.22 -9.20
C GLU A 89 9.35 1.55 -9.35
N SER A 90 8.82 2.63 -8.79
CA SER A 90 9.42 3.95 -8.88
C SER A 90 10.30 4.22 -7.67
N LEU A 91 11.50 4.75 -7.92
CA LEU A 91 12.34 5.34 -6.88
C LEU A 91 11.97 6.81 -6.63
N ASP A 92 11.06 7.36 -7.43
CA ASP A 92 10.57 8.71 -7.24
C ASP A 92 9.63 8.78 -6.06
N CYS A 93 9.73 9.87 -5.31
CA CYS A 93 8.89 10.14 -4.16
C CYS A 93 8.25 11.52 -4.27
N ALA A 94 7.18 11.74 -3.52
CA ALA A 94 6.60 13.07 -3.36
C ALA A 94 6.12 13.31 -1.93
N VAL A 95 6.05 14.59 -1.56
CA VAL A 95 5.37 15.04 -0.35
C VAL A 95 4.07 15.72 -0.73
N PHE A 96 3.04 15.53 0.09
CA PHE A 96 1.69 16.02 -0.17
C PHE A 96 1.23 16.93 0.96
N ARG A 97 0.31 17.86 0.68
CA ARG A 97 -0.11 18.85 1.69
C ARG A 97 -1.12 18.27 2.67
N VAL A 98 -2.12 17.56 2.17
CA VAL A 98 -3.20 16.97 2.96
C VAL A 98 -2.96 15.50 3.20
N ILE A 99 -2.54 14.75 2.18
CA ILE A 99 -2.34 13.30 2.29
C ILE A 99 -1.26 12.96 3.35
N SER A 100 -0.20 13.76 3.46
CA SER A 100 0.81 13.61 4.53
C SER A 100 0.29 13.95 5.95
N ARG A 101 -1.02 14.20 6.13
CA ARG A 101 -1.68 14.35 7.44
C ARG A 101 -2.47 13.11 7.86
N ILE A 102 -2.58 12.10 7.01
CA ILE A 102 -3.22 10.83 7.35
C ILE A 102 -2.30 10.11 8.32
N ASN A 103 -2.78 9.81 9.53
CA ASN A 103 -1.99 9.17 10.56
C ASN A 103 -1.90 7.65 10.34
N HIS A 104 -0.94 7.04 11.02
CA HIS A 104 -0.77 5.60 11.02
C HIS A 104 -1.80 4.88 11.92
N SER A 105 -2.26 3.71 11.45
CA SER A 105 -2.84 2.64 12.24
C SER A 105 -2.53 1.31 11.56
N CYS A 106 -2.15 0.27 12.32
CA CYS A 106 -2.06 -1.08 11.74
C CYS A 106 -3.45 -1.63 11.36
N ALA A 107 -4.51 -1.04 11.92
CA ALA A 107 -5.89 -1.17 11.44
C ALA A 107 -6.20 0.01 10.53
N LEU A 108 -5.67 -0.03 9.30
CA LEU A 108 -5.93 0.97 8.27
C LEU A 108 -7.40 0.92 7.84
N ASN A 109 -7.93 2.05 7.39
CA ASN A 109 -9.24 2.12 6.72
C ASN A 109 -9.18 2.77 5.33
N VAL A 110 -7.97 3.14 4.89
CA VAL A 110 -7.71 3.66 3.55
C VAL A 110 -6.43 3.09 2.95
N LYS A 111 -6.36 3.09 1.61
CA LYS A 111 -5.15 2.74 0.86
C LYS A 111 -4.69 3.89 -0.02
N HIS A 112 -3.37 4.01 -0.09
CA HIS A 112 -2.65 4.92 -0.96
C HIS A 112 -2.46 4.30 -2.34
N SER A 113 -2.71 5.08 -3.39
CA SER A 113 -2.38 4.70 -4.75
C SER A 113 -1.94 5.90 -5.59
N TRP A 114 -0.74 5.81 -6.15
CA TRP A 114 -0.25 6.76 -7.13
C TRP A 114 -0.88 6.49 -8.50
N ASN A 115 -1.64 7.46 -9.01
CA ASN A 115 -2.16 7.42 -10.37
C ASN A 115 -1.24 8.20 -11.31
N ALA A 116 -0.40 7.49 -12.06
CA ALA A 116 0.61 8.09 -12.93
C ALA A 116 -0.01 8.91 -14.09
N LYS A 117 -1.17 8.50 -14.61
CA LYS A 117 -1.91 9.27 -15.64
C LYS A 117 -2.37 10.63 -15.13
N LEU A 118 -2.92 10.66 -13.91
CA LEU A 118 -3.38 11.89 -13.27
C LEU A 118 -2.23 12.69 -12.66
N LYS A 119 -1.07 12.07 -12.44
CA LYS A 119 0.06 12.60 -11.65
C LYS A 119 -0.39 13.05 -10.27
N LYS A 120 -1.20 12.21 -9.62
CA LYS A 120 -1.81 12.47 -8.32
C LYS A 120 -1.77 11.22 -7.45
N GLU A 121 -1.60 11.46 -6.16
CA GLU A 121 -1.85 10.45 -5.15
C GLU A 121 -3.34 10.42 -4.84
N THR A 122 -3.89 9.21 -4.77
CA THR A 122 -5.30 8.95 -4.48
C THR A 122 -5.43 8.12 -3.22
N ILE A 123 -6.47 8.43 -2.44
CA ILE A 123 -6.78 7.74 -1.19
C ILE A 123 -8.17 7.14 -1.30
N PHE A 124 -8.25 5.83 -1.22
CA PHE A 124 -9.52 5.10 -1.30
C PHE A 124 -9.86 4.46 0.04
N ALA A 125 -11.16 4.51 0.40
CA ALA A 125 -11.68 3.80 1.57
C ALA A 125 -11.66 2.28 1.33
N THR A 126 -10.99 1.52 2.20
CA THR A 126 -10.94 0.05 2.10
C THR A 126 -12.11 -0.63 2.81
N GLU A 127 -12.83 0.12 3.64
CA GLU A 127 -14.02 -0.25 4.40
C GLU A 127 -15.00 0.92 4.49
N ASP A 128 -16.19 0.70 5.03
CA ASP A 128 -17.11 1.79 5.37
C ASP A 128 -16.56 2.56 6.58
N ILE A 129 -16.42 3.89 6.46
CA ILE A 129 -15.86 4.77 7.50
C ILE A 129 -16.98 5.64 8.06
N PRO A 130 -17.40 5.46 9.33
CA PRO A 130 -18.43 6.31 9.94
C PRO A 130 -17.99 7.77 10.09
N ALA A 131 -18.96 8.69 10.01
CA ALA A 131 -18.74 10.11 10.27
C ALA A 131 -18.01 10.35 11.61
N GLY A 132 -17.02 11.25 11.60
CA GLY A 132 -16.21 11.59 12.78
C GLY A 132 -15.02 10.66 13.04
N SER A 133 -14.95 9.49 12.39
CA SER A 133 -13.82 8.55 12.49
C SER A 133 -12.53 9.17 11.91
N GLU A 134 -11.39 8.80 12.48
CA GLU A 134 -10.08 9.15 11.92
C GLU A 134 -9.83 8.32 10.65
N ILE A 135 -9.37 8.97 9.60
CA ILE A 135 -8.89 8.34 8.37
C ILE A 135 -7.42 8.02 8.57
N VAL A 136 -7.07 6.74 8.51
CA VAL A 136 -5.76 6.20 8.91
C VAL A 136 -5.24 5.19 7.88
N THR A 137 -3.95 5.25 7.61
CA THR A 137 -3.24 4.34 6.70
C THR A 137 -2.21 3.50 7.44
N ASP A 138 -1.67 2.47 6.80
CA ASP A 138 -0.42 1.86 7.24
C ASP A 138 0.78 2.66 6.71
N TYR A 139 1.78 2.90 7.56
CA TYR A 139 3.06 3.51 7.20
C TYR A 139 4.14 2.45 6.94
N LEU A 140 3.82 1.22 7.31
CA LEU A 140 4.60 0.03 7.08
C LEU A 140 4.06 -0.60 5.80
N SER A 141 4.90 -1.37 5.11
CA SER A 141 4.54 -1.94 3.80
C SER A 141 4.46 -3.47 3.82
N LEU A 142 4.50 -4.11 5.00
CA LEU A 142 4.69 -5.56 5.11
C LEU A 142 3.99 -6.15 6.33
N LEU A 143 3.66 -7.43 6.22
CA LEU A 143 3.25 -8.29 7.33
C LEU A 143 4.40 -8.41 8.33
N MET A 144 4.27 -7.67 9.43
CA MET A 144 5.27 -7.58 10.49
C MET A 144 4.68 -8.07 11.80
N THR A 145 5.52 -8.68 12.65
CA THR A 145 5.16 -9.04 14.02
C THR A 145 4.88 -7.77 14.82
N ARG A 146 4.19 -7.89 15.96
CA ARG A 146 3.91 -6.73 16.81
C ARG A 146 5.20 -6.00 17.21
N GLU A 147 6.22 -6.74 17.61
CA GLU A 147 7.51 -6.17 18.02
C GLU A 147 8.17 -5.39 16.87
N GLU A 148 8.22 -5.97 15.67
CA GLU A 148 8.78 -5.32 14.48
C GLU A 148 8.06 -4.03 14.14
N ARG A 149 6.71 -4.03 14.17
CA ARG A 149 5.89 -2.83 13.92
C ARG A 149 6.23 -1.73 14.93
N LEU A 150 6.22 -2.04 16.23
CA LEU A 150 6.49 -1.05 17.28
C LEU A 150 7.92 -0.50 17.18
N LYS A 151 8.91 -1.37 16.97
CA LYS A 151 10.31 -0.98 16.80
C LYS A 151 10.51 -0.07 15.59
N ARG A 152 9.92 -0.42 14.45
CA ARG A 152 10.05 0.36 13.21
C ARG A 152 9.34 1.71 13.31
N LEU A 153 8.14 1.76 13.87
CA LEU A 153 7.41 3.02 14.07
C LEU A 153 8.13 3.95 15.04
N ALA A 154 8.67 3.42 16.14
CA ALA A 154 9.46 4.20 17.08
C ALA A 154 10.73 4.77 16.41
N ALA A 155 11.46 3.95 15.66
CA ALA A 155 12.70 4.35 15.00
C ALA A 155 12.50 5.34 13.83
N SER A 156 11.44 5.17 13.03
CA SER A 156 11.22 5.98 11.82
C SER A 156 10.31 7.19 12.06
N PHE A 157 9.39 7.12 13.02
CA PHE A 157 8.37 8.16 13.20
C PHE A 157 8.30 8.71 14.64
N GLY A 158 9.01 8.11 15.59
CA GLY A 158 9.09 8.61 16.96
C GLY A 158 7.81 8.44 17.78
N PHE A 159 6.99 7.43 17.48
CA PHE A 159 5.79 7.12 18.27
C PHE A 159 5.57 5.62 18.43
N THR A 160 4.79 5.26 19.45
CA THR A 160 4.34 3.89 19.72
C THR A 160 2.88 3.73 19.29
N CYS A 161 2.59 2.79 18.39
CA CYS A 161 1.23 2.56 17.91
C CYS A 161 0.35 1.94 19.02
N GLN A 162 -0.87 2.46 19.16
CA GLN A 162 -1.87 2.03 20.16
C GLN A 162 -3.16 1.51 19.51
N CYS A 163 -3.12 1.13 18.22
CA CYS A 163 -4.30 0.56 17.55
C CYS A 163 -4.69 -0.81 18.13
N LYS A 164 -5.86 -1.34 17.75
CA LYS A 164 -6.38 -2.63 18.24
C LYS A 164 -5.38 -3.79 18.13
N TYR A 165 -4.53 -3.81 17.09
CA TYR A 165 -3.52 -4.86 16.89
C TYR A 165 -2.21 -4.67 17.68
N CYS A 166 -1.97 -3.47 18.24
CA CYS A 166 -0.76 -3.16 19.01
C CYS A 166 -1.04 -2.99 20.51
N ALA A 167 -2.29 -2.66 20.87
CA ALA A 167 -2.74 -2.48 22.23
C ALA A 167 -2.82 -3.81 23.01
N SER A 168 -3.20 -4.91 22.34
CA SER A 168 -3.10 -6.25 22.92
C SER A 168 -1.69 -6.81 22.79
N GLU A 169 -1.34 -7.78 23.64
CA GLU A 169 -0.20 -8.65 23.38
C GLU A 169 -0.42 -9.39 22.04
N SER A 170 0.68 -9.63 21.31
CA SER A 170 0.62 -10.47 20.12
C SER A 170 0.33 -11.89 20.59
N SER A 171 -0.59 -12.60 19.93
CA SER A 171 -0.67 -14.04 20.15
C SER A 171 0.53 -14.70 19.47
N GLU A 172 1.11 -15.73 20.10
CA GLU A 172 2.12 -16.58 19.46
C GLU A 172 1.63 -17.08 18.09
N GLU A 173 0.33 -17.31 17.95
CA GLU A 173 -0.32 -17.67 16.69
C GLU A 173 -0.23 -16.59 15.61
N TYR A 174 -0.41 -15.31 15.95
CA TYR A 174 -0.30 -14.21 14.99
C TYR A 174 1.14 -14.09 14.48
N ASP A 175 2.11 -14.10 15.39
CA ASP A 175 3.53 -13.97 15.02
C ASP A 175 4.01 -15.20 14.22
N ALA A 176 3.56 -16.40 14.58
CA ALA A 176 3.81 -17.61 13.79
C ALA A 176 3.23 -17.51 12.38
N ALA A 177 1.99 -17.03 12.24
CA ALA A 177 1.37 -16.82 10.93
C ALA A 177 2.15 -15.78 10.09
N VAL A 178 2.52 -14.64 10.67
CA VAL A 178 3.33 -13.63 9.96
C VAL A 178 4.67 -14.19 9.52
N ASN A 179 5.39 -14.89 10.38
CA ASN A 179 6.67 -15.49 10.04
C ASN A 179 6.54 -16.53 8.92
N ARG A 180 5.48 -17.33 8.97
CA ARG A 180 5.18 -18.30 7.90
C ARG A 180 4.83 -17.62 6.59
N ILE A 181 4.11 -16.51 6.61
CA ILE A 181 3.82 -15.73 5.40
C ILE A 181 5.11 -15.19 4.79
N LYS A 182 6.03 -14.64 5.58
CA LYS A 182 7.33 -14.17 5.09
C LYS A 182 8.12 -15.30 4.42
N GLU A 183 8.21 -16.46 5.07
CA GLU A 183 8.88 -17.63 4.51
C GLU A 183 8.26 -18.05 3.17
N CYS A 184 6.94 -18.15 3.10
CA CYS A 184 6.24 -18.49 1.86
C CYS A 184 6.46 -17.43 0.77
N SER A 185 6.45 -16.14 1.12
CA SER A 185 6.73 -15.04 0.20
C SER A 185 8.13 -15.13 -0.39
N ASP A 186 9.14 -15.42 0.43
CA ASP A 186 10.52 -15.61 -0.03
C ASP A 186 10.64 -16.84 -0.95
N LEU A 187 9.95 -17.93 -0.61
CA LEU A 187 9.90 -19.14 -1.42
C LEU A 187 9.23 -18.90 -2.77
N ILE A 188 8.15 -18.10 -2.82
CA ILE A 188 7.46 -17.70 -4.06
C ILE A 188 8.38 -16.82 -4.92
N ALA A 189 9.03 -15.81 -4.31
CA ALA A 189 9.90 -14.87 -5.02
C ALA A 189 11.20 -15.49 -5.54
N SER A 190 11.68 -16.55 -4.88
CA SER A 190 12.86 -17.31 -5.32
C SER A 190 12.61 -18.05 -6.65
N SER A 191 13.67 -18.59 -7.26
CA SER A 191 13.57 -19.41 -8.48
C SER A 191 12.69 -20.67 -8.34
N CYS A 192 12.14 -20.93 -7.14
CA CYS A 192 11.15 -21.98 -6.90
C CYS A 192 9.90 -21.83 -7.80
N ALA A 193 9.44 -20.62 -8.11
CA ALA A 193 8.30 -20.42 -9.01
C ALA A 193 8.52 -20.97 -10.44
N ALA A 194 9.76 -20.92 -10.94
CA ALA A 194 10.15 -21.47 -12.24
C ALA A 194 10.51 -22.96 -12.20
N SER A 195 10.83 -23.50 -11.02
CA SER A 195 11.30 -24.89 -10.85
C SER A 195 10.24 -25.82 -10.26
N ASN A 196 9.25 -25.30 -9.54
CA ASN A 196 8.14 -26.06 -8.97
C ASN A 196 6.87 -25.21 -8.81
N PRO A 197 6.17 -24.89 -9.93
CA PRO A 197 5.02 -23.99 -9.89
C PRO A 197 3.83 -24.50 -9.10
N ARG A 198 3.63 -25.83 -9.00
CA ARG A 198 2.60 -26.41 -8.13
C ARG A 198 2.83 -26.02 -6.68
N ARG A 199 4.07 -26.19 -6.20
CA ARG A 199 4.43 -25.85 -4.83
C ARG A 199 4.28 -24.34 -4.56
N SER A 200 4.65 -23.50 -5.52
CA SER A 200 4.47 -22.05 -5.40
C SER A 200 3.00 -21.62 -5.33
N ILE A 201 2.10 -22.23 -6.10
CA ILE A 201 0.65 -22.00 -5.95
C ILE A 201 0.15 -22.48 -4.59
N GLY A 202 0.65 -23.62 -4.09
CA GLY A 202 0.37 -24.09 -2.73
C GLY A 202 0.76 -23.05 -1.67
N TYR A 203 1.94 -22.44 -1.79
CA TYR A 203 2.36 -21.34 -0.92
C TYR A 203 1.51 -20.09 -1.03
N VAL A 204 1.09 -19.71 -2.24
CA VAL A 204 0.15 -18.59 -2.44
C VAL A 204 -1.15 -18.85 -1.68
N ARG A 205 -1.73 -20.05 -1.82
CA ARG A 205 -2.97 -20.45 -1.12
C ARG A 205 -2.80 -20.47 0.40
N GLU A 206 -1.68 -21.02 0.88
CA GLU A 206 -1.34 -21.04 2.31
C GLU A 206 -1.26 -19.62 2.88
N VAL A 207 -0.55 -18.72 2.20
CA VAL A 207 -0.44 -17.31 2.60
C VAL A 207 -1.79 -16.63 2.67
N LEU A 208 -2.65 -16.82 1.65
CA LEU A 208 -3.98 -16.22 1.64
C LEU A 208 -4.82 -16.69 2.84
N GLY A 209 -4.77 -17.99 3.17
CA GLY A 209 -5.42 -18.53 4.36
C GLY A 209 -4.87 -17.98 5.67
N LEU A 210 -3.56 -17.77 5.77
CA LEU A 210 -2.93 -17.15 6.94
C LEU A 210 -3.30 -15.67 7.08
N ILE A 211 -3.36 -14.92 5.97
CA ILE A 211 -3.81 -13.53 5.95
C ILE A 211 -5.27 -13.44 6.44
N ASP A 212 -6.14 -14.34 5.98
CA ASP A 212 -7.52 -14.43 6.48
C ASP A 212 -7.58 -14.73 7.97
N LYS A 213 -6.77 -15.68 8.45
CA LYS A 213 -6.72 -16.04 9.88
C LYS A 213 -6.35 -14.85 10.77
N ILE A 214 -5.46 -13.98 10.32
CA ILE A 214 -4.98 -12.84 11.11
C ILE A 214 -5.70 -11.52 10.81
N ASP A 215 -6.77 -11.53 10.01
CA ASP A 215 -7.47 -10.32 9.55
C ASP A 215 -6.49 -9.31 8.92
N GLY A 216 -5.56 -9.84 8.13
CA GLY A 216 -4.45 -9.10 7.54
C GLY A 216 -4.80 -8.48 6.17
N TRP A 217 -3.92 -7.60 5.72
CA TRP A 217 -4.01 -6.94 4.41
C TRP A 217 -2.91 -7.46 3.46
N GLY A 218 -3.02 -7.10 2.17
CA GLY A 218 -1.97 -7.40 1.17
C GLY A 218 -2.21 -8.63 0.31
N LYS A 219 -3.43 -9.20 0.30
CA LYS A 219 -3.78 -10.34 -0.59
C LYS A 219 -3.53 -10.05 -2.06
N SER A 220 -3.68 -8.80 -2.50
CA SER A 220 -3.43 -8.38 -3.88
C SER A 220 -2.03 -8.77 -4.37
N THR A 221 -1.01 -8.73 -3.50
CA THR A 221 0.34 -9.16 -3.87
C THR A 221 0.38 -10.65 -4.22
N PHE A 222 -0.25 -11.49 -3.42
CA PHE A 222 -0.25 -12.94 -3.63
C PHE A 222 -1.19 -13.39 -4.74
N TYR A 223 -2.28 -12.64 -5.00
CA TYR A 223 -3.08 -12.84 -6.20
C TYR A 223 -2.24 -12.57 -7.46
N HIS A 224 -1.42 -11.52 -7.45
CA HIS A 224 -0.52 -11.18 -8.55
C HIS A 224 0.48 -12.32 -8.81
N ASP A 225 1.10 -12.86 -7.76
CA ASP A 225 2.00 -14.01 -7.88
C ASP A 225 1.28 -15.24 -8.46
N GLY A 226 0.08 -15.56 -7.95
CA GLY A 226 -0.76 -16.65 -8.45
C GLY A 226 -1.11 -16.49 -9.93
N PHE A 227 -1.45 -15.27 -10.36
CA PHE A 227 -1.72 -14.93 -11.75
C PHE A 227 -0.48 -15.17 -12.63
N GLN A 228 0.67 -14.60 -12.25
CA GLN A 228 1.89 -14.69 -13.06
C GLN A 228 2.36 -16.13 -13.24
N ILE A 229 2.34 -16.94 -12.16
CA ILE A 229 2.69 -18.36 -12.22
C ILE A 229 1.71 -19.10 -13.13
N SER A 230 0.40 -18.90 -12.94
CA SER A 230 -0.62 -19.60 -13.73
C SER A 230 -0.56 -19.26 -15.22
N ALA A 231 -0.36 -17.98 -15.56
CA ALA A 231 -0.20 -17.54 -16.94
C ALA A 231 1.06 -18.12 -17.58
N MET A 232 2.18 -18.15 -16.85
CA MET A 232 3.47 -18.67 -17.31
C MET A 232 3.39 -20.16 -17.69
N TYR A 233 2.62 -20.94 -16.93
CA TYR A 233 2.42 -22.38 -17.16
C TYR A 233 1.11 -22.73 -17.88
N SER A 234 0.60 -21.81 -18.70
CA SER A 234 -0.56 -22.00 -19.57
C SER A 234 -1.85 -22.44 -18.87
N ASN A 235 -1.94 -22.30 -17.54
CA ASN A 235 -3.15 -22.58 -16.78
C ASN A 235 -4.05 -21.34 -16.79
N TYR A 236 -4.58 -21.03 -17.98
CA TYR A 236 -5.30 -19.77 -18.21
C TYR A 236 -6.63 -19.68 -17.46
N THR A 237 -7.25 -20.80 -17.13
CA THR A 237 -8.46 -20.82 -16.28
C THR A 237 -8.13 -20.29 -14.89
N LEU A 238 -7.11 -20.87 -14.23
CA LEU A 238 -6.67 -20.40 -12.92
C LEU A 238 -6.09 -18.98 -12.98
N ALA A 239 -5.35 -18.64 -14.04
CA ALA A 239 -4.85 -17.28 -14.25
C ALA A 239 -6.00 -16.26 -14.31
N LYS A 240 -7.11 -16.60 -14.98
CA LYS A 240 -8.29 -15.74 -15.02
C LYS A 240 -8.89 -15.53 -13.63
N GLU A 241 -9.03 -16.59 -12.83
CA GLU A 241 -9.56 -16.49 -11.46
C GLU A 241 -8.73 -15.52 -10.59
N TRP A 242 -7.39 -15.61 -10.66
CA TRP A 242 -6.50 -14.67 -9.97
C TRP A 242 -6.64 -13.24 -10.50
N ALA A 243 -6.76 -13.07 -11.82
CA ALA A 243 -6.94 -11.76 -12.44
C ALA A 243 -8.28 -11.11 -12.02
N ASP A 244 -9.35 -11.89 -11.88
CA ASP A 244 -10.65 -11.40 -11.41
C ASP A 244 -10.59 -10.92 -9.95
N LEU A 245 -9.88 -11.64 -9.08
CA LEU A 245 -9.64 -11.23 -7.68
C LEU A 245 -8.80 -9.93 -7.59
N LEU A 246 -7.80 -9.78 -8.45
CA LEU A 246 -7.00 -8.56 -8.56
C LEU A 246 -7.83 -7.38 -9.06
N LEU A 247 -8.66 -7.60 -10.07
CA LEU A 247 -9.51 -6.57 -10.64
C LEU A 247 -10.44 -5.97 -9.57
N GLU A 248 -11.08 -6.83 -8.76
CA GLU A 248 -11.93 -6.37 -7.66
C GLU A 248 -11.11 -5.66 -6.57
N SER A 249 -9.92 -6.18 -6.24
CA SER A 249 -9.02 -5.53 -5.27
C SER A 249 -8.64 -4.12 -5.74
N TYR A 250 -8.18 -3.95 -6.98
CA TYR A 250 -7.78 -2.65 -7.52
C TYR A 250 -8.97 -1.71 -7.72
N ARG A 251 -10.17 -2.22 -7.97
CA ARG A 251 -11.39 -1.40 -8.01
C ARG A 251 -11.59 -0.65 -6.70
N ILE A 252 -11.38 -1.34 -5.58
CA ILE A 252 -11.56 -0.79 -4.23
C ILE A 252 -10.37 0.08 -3.84
N GLU A 253 -9.14 -0.35 -4.20
CA GLU A 253 -7.90 0.26 -3.72
C GLU A 253 -7.40 1.45 -4.55
N GLU A 254 -7.71 1.50 -5.85
CA GLU A 254 -7.19 2.50 -6.80
C GLU A 254 -8.28 3.09 -7.72
N GLY A 255 -9.48 2.50 -7.71
CA GLY A 255 -10.57 2.85 -8.61
C GLY A 255 -10.39 2.32 -10.05
N GLU A 256 -11.43 2.48 -10.87
CA GLU A 256 -11.48 1.92 -12.23
C GLU A 256 -10.58 2.65 -13.25
N VAL A 257 -10.02 3.81 -12.86
CA VAL A 257 -9.12 4.63 -13.68
C VAL A 257 -7.63 4.39 -13.36
N GLY A 258 -7.32 3.44 -12.47
CA GLY A 258 -5.97 3.04 -12.12
C GLY A 258 -5.32 2.17 -13.21
N GLU A 259 -4.02 2.36 -13.44
CA GLU A 259 -3.28 1.56 -14.43
C GLU A 259 -3.31 0.06 -14.13
N LYS A 260 -3.29 -0.32 -12.84
CA LYS A 260 -3.40 -1.73 -12.45
C LYS A 260 -4.79 -2.29 -12.74
N TYR A 261 -5.85 -1.52 -12.49
CA TYR A 261 -7.22 -1.93 -12.83
C TYR A 261 -7.36 -2.20 -14.33
N GLU A 262 -6.95 -1.25 -15.18
CA GLU A 262 -7.02 -1.41 -16.63
C GLU A 262 -6.18 -2.60 -17.13
N ARG A 263 -4.96 -2.77 -16.59
CA ARG A 263 -4.07 -3.88 -16.92
C ARG A 263 -4.71 -5.24 -16.57
N TYR A 264 -5.28 -5.34 -15.38
CA TYR A 264 -5.92 -6.59 -14.93
C TYR A 264 -7.29 -6.82 -15.55
N LEU A 265 -7.98 -5.78 -16.02
CA LEU A 265 -9.17 -5.94 -16.85
C LEU A 265 -8.83 -6.64 -18.17
N MET A 266 -7.74 -6.22 -18.83
CA MET A 266 -7.24 -6.88 -20.03
C MET A 266 -6.84 -8.35 -19.74
N TYR A 267 -6.10 -8.60 -18.65
CA TYR A 267 -5.69 -9.96 -18.30
C TYR A 267 -6.86 -10.85 -17.87
N SER A 268 -7.88 -10.32 -17.20
CA SER A 268 -9.11 -11.03 -16.85
C SER A 268 -9.88 -11.48 -18.11
N GLN A 269 -9.89 -10.65 -19.16
CA GLN A 269 -10.53 -10.96 -20.44
C GLN A 269 -9.69 -11.93 -21.28
N ASN A 270 -8.36 -11.80 -21.24
CA ASN A 270 -7.45 -12.64 -21.99
C ASN A 270 -6.12 -12.86 -21.23
N PRO A 271 -6.02 -13.88 -20.37
CA PRO A 271 -4.80 -14.16 -19.62
C PRO A 271 -3.58 -14.46 -20.50
N ARG A 272 -3.79 -14.80 -21.79
CA ARG A 272 -2.72 -15.05 -22.76
C ARG A 272 -2.01 -13.79 -23.21
N SER A 273 -2.56 -12.59 -22.95
CA SER A 273 -1.89 -11.34 -23.28
C SER A 273 -0.76 -10.98 -22.30
N HIS A 274 -0.57 -11.76 -21.23
CA HIS A 274 0.56 -11.59 -20.32
C HIS A 274 1.88 -11.91 -21.04
N GLU A 275 2.91 -11.08 -20.83
CA GLU A 275 4.20 -11.16 -21.54
C GLU A 275 4.89 -12.55 -21.43
N ARG A 276 4.69 -13.24 -20.30
CA ARG A 276 5.28 -14.57 -20.01
C ARG A 276 4.35 -15.73 -20.31
N ALA A 277 3.18 -15.48 -20.91
CA ALA A 277 2.16 -16.49 -21.13
C ALA A 277 2.74 -17.70 -21.91
N GLY A 278 2.63 -18.88 -21.32
CA GLY A 278 3.04 -20.14 -21.93
C GLY A 278 4.55 -20.43 -22.01
N TRP A 279 5.42 -19.59 -21.44
CA TRP A 279 6.87 -19.82 -21.45
C TRP A 279 7.27 -21.17 -20.82
N GLY A 280 6.53 -21.62 -19.80
CA GLY A 280 6.82 -22.86 -19.07
C GLY A 280 6.11 -24.11 -19.60
N GLY A 281 5.37 -24.04 -20.72
CA GLY A 281 4.47 -25.11 -21.15
C GLY A 281 3.20 -25.20 -20.32
N TYR A 282 2.44 -26.30 -20.42
CA TYR A 282 1.24 -26.52 -19.61
C TYR A 282 1.56 -27.34 -18.36
N ILE A 283 1.14 -26.85 -17.19
CA ILE A 283 1.10 -27.62 -15.95
C ILE A 283 -0.27 -27.41 -15.29
N ASP A 284 -0.91 -28.50 -14.90
CA ASP A 284 -2.13 -28.42 -14.09
C ASP A 284 -1.77 -28.00 -12.66
N LEU A 285 -2.31 -26.87 -12.22
CA LEU A 285 -2.10 -26.22 -10.92
C LEU A 285 -3.36 -26.22 -10.05
N THR A 286 -4.47 -26.79 -10.54
CA THR A 286 -5.78 -26.69 -9.88
C THR A 286 -5.79 -27.38 -8.51
N GLY A 287 -5.13 -28.52 -8.37
CA GLY A 287 -5.05 -29.30 -7.12
C GLY A 287 -3.86 -28.99 -6.21
N ALA A 288 -3.19 -27.85 -6.40
CA ALA A 288 -2.03 -27.42 -5.59
C ALA A 288 -2.37 -26.94 -4.18
#